data_AF-A0A7V4ZBW8-F1
#
_entry.id   AF-A0A7V4ZBW8-F1
#
_cell.length_a   1.000
_cell.length_b   1.000
_cell.length_c   1.000
_cell.angle_alpha   90.00
_cell.angle_beta   90.00
_cell.angle_gamma   90.00
#
_symmetry.space_group_name_H-M   'P 1'
#
loop_
_entity.id
_entity.type
_entity.pdbx_description
1 polymer ?
#
loop_
_entity_poly.entity_id
_entity_poly.type
_entity_poly.pdbx_seq_one_letter_code
_entity_poly.pdbx_strand_id
1 'polypeptide(L)'
;MSDQPKPFAVDLKQLRSRPKDTSPAAIQTVDRAGEQYGFVARESTDRRGRPRSPRTGQVHAKVLPHIAAEIAAEATRRGVTQGILIEEAWVLYLTQKSGK
;
A
#
# COMPACT_ATOMS: atom_id res chain seq x y z
N MET A 1 -35.15 61.48 0.57
CA MET A 1 -36.08 60.34 0.75
C MET A 1 -35.42 59.14 0.10
N SER A 2 -34.93 58.22 0.92
CA SER A 2 -34.02 57.13 0.56
C SER A 2 -34.69 56.05 -0.29
N ASP A 3 -34.17 55.84 -1.50
CA ASP A 3 -34.51 54.71 -2.35
C ASP A 3 -33.67 53.51 -1.90
N GLN A 4 -34.19 52.72 -0.96
CA GLN A 4 -33.53 51.49 -0.50
C GLN A 4 -33.82 50.37 -1.52
N PRO A 5 -32.80 49.68 -2.06
CA PRO A 5 -33.02 48.55 -2.95
C PRO A 5 -33.78 47.46 -2.19
N LYS A 6 -34.91 47.01 -2.76
CA LYS A 6 -35.74 45.95 -2.18
C LYS A 6 -34.88 44.72 -1.84
N PRO A 7 -35.08 44.09 -0.67
CA PRO A 7 -34.41 42.85 -0.32
C PRO A 7 -34.75 41.76 -1.35
N PHE A 8 -33.77 40.90 -1.62
CA PHE A 8 -33.92 39.75 -2.52
C PHE A 8 -35.15 38.91 -2.13
N ALA A 9 -36.07 38.74 -3.07
CA ALA A 9 -37.29 37.97 -2.92
C ALA A 9 -37.36 36.89 -4.01
N VAL A 10 -37.57 35.63 -3.62
CA VAL A 10 -37.70 34.49 -4.54
C VAL A 10 -39.14 33.97 -4.49
N ASP A 11 -39.76 33.80 -5.65
CA ASP A 11 -41.07 33.17 -5.78
C ASP A 11 -40.94 31.64 -5.73
N LEU A 12 -41.28 31.05 -4.59
CA LEU A 12 -41.23 29.61 -4.37
C LEU A 12 -42.39 28.85 -5.03
N LYS A 13 -43.47 29.53 -5.45
CA LYS A 13 -44.67 28.89 -6.02
C LYS A 13 -44.42 28.29 -7.41
N GLN A 14 -43.34 28.68 -8.08
CA GLN A 14 -42.99 28.23 -9.42
C GLN A 14 -41.97 27.09 -9.44
N LEU A 15 -41.43 26.69 -8.28
CA LEU A 15 -40.47 25.59 -8.20
C LEU A 15 -41.18 24.26 -8.49
N ARG A 16 -40.71 23.55 -9.52
CA ARG A 16 -41.18 22.21 -9.88
C ARG A 16 -40.06 21.21 -9.69
N SER A 17 -40.34 20.08 -9.02
CA SER A 17 -39.41 18.96 -8.95
C SER A 17 -39.31 18.28 -10.32
N ARG A 18 -38.10 18.23 -10.88
CA ARG A 18 -37.79 17.40 -12.05
C ARG A 18 -36.66 16.45 -11.68
N PRO A 19 -36.70 15.18 -12.12
CA PRO A 19 -35.56 14.30 -11.96
C PRO A 19 -34.36 14.88 -12.71
N LYS A 20 -33.18 14.81 -12.08
CA LYS A 20 -31.93 15.22 -12.73
C LYS A 20 -31.59 14.23 -13.83
N ASP A 21 -31.15 14.71 -14.98
CA ASP A 21 -30.66 13.81 -16.04
C ASP A 21 -29.37 13.12 -15.56
N THR A 22 -29.40 11.79 -15.55
CA THR A 22 -28.27 10.92 -15.16
C THR A 22 -27.64 10.23 -16.36
N SER A 23 -27.93 10.68 -17.58
CA SER A 23 -27.28 10.16 -18.77
C SER A 23 -25.76 10.42 -18.71
N PRO A 24 -24.91 9.48 -19.18
CA PRO A 24 -23.46 9.66 -19.15
C PRO A 24 -22.97 10.94 -19.84
N ALA A 25 -23.66 11.37 -20.90
CA ALA A 25 -23.34 12.60 -21.62
C ALA A 25 -23.63 13.88 -20.81
N ALA A 26 -24.76 13.90 -20.06
CA ALA A 26 -25.09 15.01 -19.17
C ALA A 26 -24.10 15.11 -18.01
N ILE A 27 -23.70 13.97 -17.43
CA ILE A 27 -22.70 13.90 -16.36
C ILE A 27 -21.35 14.45 -16.84
N GLN A 28 -20.84 13.98 -17.98
CA GLN A 28 -19.58 14.47 -18.55
C GLN A 28 -19.59 15.97 -18.84
N THR A 29 -20.72 16.51 -19.29
CA THR A 29 -20.86 17.96 -19.56
C THR A 29 -20.77 18.77 -18.28
N VAL A 30 -21.42 18.29 -17.20
CA VAL A 30 -21.39 18.93 -15.88
C VAL A 30 -19.99 18.82 -15.26
N ASP A 31 -19.35 17.65 -15.34
CA ASP A 31 -17.99 17.43 -14.82
C ASP A 31 -16.98 18.35 -15.52
N ARG A 32 -17.04 18.44 -16.86
CA ARG A 32 -16.19 19.34 -17.64
C ARG A 32 -16.38 20.81 -17.27
N ALA A 33 -17.63 21.24 -17.06
CA ALA A 33 -17.91 22.59 -16.60
C ALA A 33 -17.36 22.81 -15.18
N GLY A 34 -17.52 21.82 -14.29
CA GLY A 34 -16.97 21.84 -12.94
C GLY A 34 -15.45 22.02 -12.95
N GLU A 35 -14.74 21.22 -13.74
CA GLU A 35 -13.28 21.30 -13.91
C GLU A 35 -12.83 22.68 -14.43
N GLN A 36 -13.53 23.26 -15.41
CA GLN A 36 -13.24 24.59 -15.94
C GLN A 36 -13.34 25.69 -14.88
N TYR A 37 -14.26 25.55 -13.92
CA TYR A 37 -14.42 26.48 -12.80
C TYR A 37 -13.66 26.06 -11.53
N GLY A 38 -12.81 25.03 -11.62
CA GLY A 38 -11.97 24.58 -10.51
C GLY A 38 -12.66 23.70 -9.47
N PHE A 39 -13.86 23.20 -9.76
CA PHE A 39 -14.55 22.17 -8.98
C PHE A 39 -13.98 20.78 -9.31
N VAL A 40 -12.70 20.58 -8.99
CA VAL A 40 -12.02 19.29 -9.11
C VAL A 40 -12.24 18.44 -7.86
N ALA A 41 -12.33 17.12 -8.03
CA ALA A 41 -12.40 16.19 -6.91
C ALA A 41 -11.11 16.29 -6.07
N ARG A 42 -11.27 16.59 -4.77
CA ARG A 42 -10.16 16.70 -3.81
C ARG A 42 -9.82 15.37 -3.12
N GLU A 43 -10.44 14.28 -3.56
CA GLU A 43 -10.18 12.96 -3.01
C GLU A 43 -8.71 12.60 -3.20
N SER A 44 -8.11 12.02 -2.16
CA SER A 44 -6.75 11.51 -2.24
C SER A 44 -6.74 10.38 -3.25
N THR A 45 -6.14 10.61 -4.43
CA THR A 45 -5.78 9.51 -5.31
C THR A 45 -4.79 8.64 -4.54
N ASP A 46 -5.17 7.39 -4.26
CA ASP A 46 -4.35 6.44 -3.51
C ASP A 46 -2.98 6.35 -4.17
N ARG A 47 -2.00 7.05 -3.60
CA ARG A 47 -0.60 6.87 -4.00
C ARG A 47 -0.24 5.47 -3.55
N ARG A 48 -0.07 4.56 -4.52
CA ARG A 48 0.37 3.19 -4.27
C ARG A 48 1.62 3.27 -3.39
N GLY A 49 1.48 2.82 -2.14
CA GLY A 49 2.59 2.74 -1.21
C GLY A 49 3.69 1.82 -1.75
N ARG A 50 4.83 1.76 -1.05
CA ARG A 50 5.93 0.88 -1.44
C ARG A 50 5.40 -0.56 -1.57
N PRO A 51 5.67 -1.26 -2.69
CA PRO A 51 5.29 -2.66 -2.82
C PRO A 51 5.86 -3.47 -1.64
N ARG A 52 5.07 -4.44 -1.17
CA ARG A 52 5.50 -5.32 -0.06
C ARG A 52 6.81 -6.00 -0.44
N SER A 53 7.75 -6.06 0.50
CA SER A 53 9.03 -6.76 0.28
C SER A 53 8.76 -8.22 -0.08
N PRO A 54 9.51 -8.83 -1.01
CA PRO A 54 9.42 -10.25 -1.26
C PRO A 54 9.63 -11.02 0.05
N ARG A 55 8.80 -12.04 0.30
CA ARG A 55 8.97 -12.93 1.47
C ARG A 55 10.13 -13.87 1.18
N THR A 56 11.36 -13.38 1.36
CA THR A 56 12.62 -14.10 1.07
C THR A 56 12.94 -15.21 2.07
N GLY A 57 12.08 -15.46 3.06
CA GLY A 57 12.35 -16.41 4.14
C GLY A 57 13.49 -15.98 5.06
N GLN A 58 13.96 -14.72 4.95
CA GLN A 58 14.95 -14.15 5.86
C GLN A 58 14.37 -14.11 7.28
N VAL A 59 14.81 -15.05 8.10
CA VAL A 59 14.49 -15.10 9.53
C VAL A 59 15.60 -14.40 10.29
N HIS A 60 15.24 -13.61 11.30
CA HIS A 60 16.22 -13.03 12.22
C HIS A 60 16.98 -14.17 12.93
N ALA A 61 18.27 -14.00 13.23
CA ALA A 61 19.05 -15.00 13.98
C ALA A 61 18.43 -15.38 15.35
N LYS A 62 17.53 -14.53 15.87
CA LYS A 62 16.74 -14.76 17.09
C LYS A 62 15.66 -15.84 16.94
N VAL A 63 15.33 -16.24 15.71
CA VAL A 63 14.32 -17.27 15.45
C VAL A 63 14.83 -18.66 15.84
N LEU A 64 16.15 -18.91 15.78
CA LEU A 64 16.78 -20.18 16.17
C LEU A 64 18.00 -19.95 17.10
N PRO A 65 17.80 -19.42 18.32
CA PRO A 65 18.90 -19.01 19.18
C PRO A 65 19.74 -20.20 19.69
N HIS A 66 19.13 -21.38 19.87
CA HIS A 66 19.83 -22.58 20.32
C HIS A 66 20.81 -23.11 19.26
N ILE A 67 20.44 -23.05 17.97
CA ILE A 67 21.29 -23.50 16.87
C ILE A 67 22.60 -22.71 16.80
N ALA A 68 22.56 -21.39 17.02
CA ALA A 68 23.77 -20.57 17.04
C ALA A 68 24.71 -20.98 18.20
N ALA A 69 24.15 -21.30 19.37
CA ALA A 69 24.93 -21.77 20.52
C ALA A 69 25.54 -23.16 20.27
N GLU A 70 24.80 -24.06 19.64
CA GLU A 70 25.27 -25.39 19.27
C GLU A 70 26.41 -25.33 18.25
N ILE A 71 26.28 -24.50 17.20
CA ILE A 71 27.35 -24.28 16.20
C ILE A 71 28.60 -23.70 16.87
N ALA A 72 28.44 -22.75 17.79
CA ALA A 72 29.56 -22.15 18.50
C ALA A 72 30.28 -23.20 19.38
N ALA A 73 29.54 -24.00 20.14
CA ALA A 73 30.10 -25.05 20.99
C ALA A 73 30.86 -26.09 20.17
N GLU A 74 30.31 -26.52 19.04
CA GLU A 74 30.94 -27.50 18.16
C GLU A 74 32.21 -26.94 17.49
N ALA A 75 32.19 -25.68 17.07
CA ALA A 75 33.35 -25.01 16.51
C ALA A 75 34.49 -24.94 17.54
N THR A 76 34.17 -24.57 18.79
CA THR A 76 35.13 -24.59 19.90
C THR A 76 35.65 -26.00 20.17
N ARG A 77 34.79 -27.01 20.22
CA ARG A 77 35.19 -28.42 20.46
C ARG A 77 36.15 -28.94 19.39
N ARG A 78 35.98 -28.52 18.13
CA ARG A 78 36.84 -28.90 17.01
C ARG A 78 38.06 -28.00 16.81
N GLY A 79 38.12 -26.85 17.50
CA GLY A 79 39.17 -25.85 17.29
C GLY A 79 39.11 -25.16 15.91
N VAL A 80 37.90 -25.04 15.34
CA VAL A 80 37.67 -24.42 14.02
C VAL A 80 36.78 -23.18 14.15
N THR A 81 36.64 -22.41 13.07
CA THR A 81 35.68 -21.30 13.02
C THR A 81 34.27 -21.81 12.70
N GLN A 82 33.24 -21.09 13.13
CA GLN A 82 31.85 -21.45 12.85
C GLN A 82 31.55 -21.54 11.34
N GLY A 83 32.28 -20.77 10.52
CA GLY A 83 32.14 -20.80 9.06
C GLY A 83 32.44 -22.18 8.46
N ILE A 84 33.40 -22.93 9.01
CA ILE A 84 33.74 -24.28 8.51
C ILE A 84 32.55 -25.24 8.67
N LEU A 85 31.85 -25.17 9.81
CA LEU A 85 30.65 -25.99 10.04
C LEU A 85 29.52 -25.65 9.06
N ILE A 86 29.40 -24.38 8.65
CA ILE A 86 28.41 -23.95 7.66
C ILE A 86 28.76 -24.51 6.27
N GLU A 87 30.02 -24.49 5.88
CA GLU A 87 30.48 -25.08 4.61
C GLU A 87 30.26 -26.60 4.58
N GLU A 88 30.62 -27.31 5.66
CA GLU A 88 30.36 -28.75 5.81
C GLU A 88 28.86 -29.07 5.73
N ALA A 89 28.03 -28.29 6.44
CA ALA A 89 26.58 -28.45 6.40
C ALA A 89 26.01 -28.18 4.99
N TRP A 90 26.59 -27.22 4.25
CA TRP A 90 26.20 -26.93 2.88
C TRP A 90 26.50 -28.10 1.95
N VAL A 91 27.67 -28.73 2.07
CA VAL A 91 28.02 -29.94 1.32
C VAL A 91 27.04 -31.07 1.63
N LEU A 92 26.76 -31.34 2.91
CA LEU A 92 25.80 -32.37 3.33
C LEU A 92 24.40 -32.10 2.77
N TYR A 93 23.94 -30.85 2.82
CA TYR A 93 22.67 -30.44 2.26
C TYR A 93 22.61 -30.69 0.74
N LEU A 94 23.66 -30.34 0.01
CA LEU A 94 23.73 -30.60 -1.43
C LEU A 94 23.71 -32.10 -1.74
N THR A 95 24.44 -32.92 -0.99
CA THR A 95 24.42 -34.39 -1.16
C THR A 95 23.01 -34.94 -0.98
N GLN A 96 22.33 -34.57 0.10
CA GLN A 96 20.94 -35.00 0.37
C GLN A 96 19.97 -34.50 -0.69
N LYS A 97 20.10 -33.23 -1.12
CA LYS A 97 19.23 -32.63 -2.13
C LYS A 97 19.41 -33.28 -3.51
N SER A 98 20.64 -33.65 -3.86
CA SER A 98 20.96 -34.29 -5.14
C SER A 98 20.54 -35.76 -5.22
N GLY A 99 19.98 -36.34 -4.15
CA GLY A 99 19.42 -37.68 -4.15
C GLY A 99 20.45 -38.80 -4.35
N LYS A 100 21.71 -38.55 -4.00
CA LYS A 100 22.75 -39.60 -3.93
C LYS A 100 22.91 -40.10 -2.51
#